data_AF-A0A932ZD34-F1
#
_entry.id   AF-A0A932ZD34-F1
#
_cell.length_a   1.000
_cell.length_b   1.000
_cell.length_c   1.000
_cell.angle_alpha   90.00
_cell.angle_beta   90.00
_cell.angle_gamma   90.00
#
_symmetry.space_group_name_H-M   'P 1'
#
loop_
_entity.id
_entity.type
_entity.pdbx_description
1 polymer ?
#
loop_
_entity_poly.entity_id
_entity_poly.type
_entity_poly.pdbx_seq_one_letter_code
_entity_poly.pdbx_strand_id
1 'polypeptide(L)'
;MWLCLALPGLAAQVKSEPKKVARPAWSELSAAQQQILAPLAPEWDKMDTTRRKKWVAIAARYPKMKPQEQQRLQKRMRDWAALTPEQRKAAREKYQKLKQLGPDQRKEVRTEWERYQRSLAQQQQRQGAPLDPSLTDPPGPASPAEAPAEEVPPPSQ
;
A
#
# COMPACT_ATOMS: atom_id res chain seq x y z
N MET A 1 -74.16 1.30 9.69
CA MET A 1 -72.95 0.55 9.34
C MET A 1 -72.24 1.24 8.18
N TRP A 2 -71.26 2.08 8.46
CA TRP A 2 -70.05 2.11 7.65
C TRP A 2 -68.89 2.57 8.51
N LEU A 3 -67.86 1.75 8.47
CA LEU A 3 -66.66 1.72 9.27
C LEU A 3 -65.53 2.06 8.29
N CYS A 4 -64.78 3.14 8.51
CA CYS A 4 -63.48 3.29 7.88
C CYS A 4 -62.44 3.56 8.97
N LEU A 5 -61.65 2.51 9.19
CA LEU A 5 -60.50 2.45 10.08
C LEU A 5 -59.42 3.47 9.66
N ALA A 6 -58.75 4.03 10.66
CA ALA A 6 -57.41 4.58 10.52
C ALA A 6 -56.40 3.47 10.17
N LEU A 7 -55.45 3.74 9.26
CA LEU A 7 -54.24 2.92 9.12
C LEU A 7 -52.98 3.81 8.94
N PRO A 8 -51.86 3.48 9.61
CA PRO A 8 -50.70 4.35 9.80
C PRO A 8 -49.68 4.27 8.65
N GLY A 9 -48.84 5.30 8.60
CA GLY A 9 -47.79 5.50 7.59
C GLY A 9 -46.83 4.33 7.48
N LEU A 10 -46.65 3.86 6.24
CA LEU A 10 -45.69 2.85 5.87
C LEU A 10 -44.30 3.50 5.82
N ALA A 11 -43.44 3.17 6.77
CA ALA A 11 -42.02 3.49 6.71
C ALA A 11 -41.41 2.80 5.48
N ALA A 12 -40.85 3.60 4.57
CA ALA A 12 -40.07 3.11 3.44
C ALA A 12 -38.80 2.42 3.97
N GLN A 13 -38.82 1.08 3.97
CA GLN A 13 -37.62 0.29 4.21
C GLN A 13 -36.70 0.41 2.98
N VAL A 14 -35.66 1.22 3.07
CA VAL A 14 -34.55 1.22 2.09
C VAL A 14 -33.82 -0.12 2.24
N LYS A 15 -34.19 -1.11 1.42
CA LYS A 15 -33.40 -2.32 1.23
C LYS A 15 -32.09 -1.94 0.54
N SER A 16 -31.02 -1.83 1.33
CA SER A 16 -29.65 -1.75 0.81
C SER A 16 -29.35 -2.99 -0.03
N GLU A 17 -29.27 -2.84 -1.35
CA GLU A 17 -28.86 -3.91 -2.26
C GLU A 17 -27.45 -4.42 -1.87
N PRO A 18 -27.23 -5.75 -1.82
CA PRO A 18 -25.93 -6.29 -1.50
C PRO A 18 -24.98 -5.99 -2.67
N LYS A 19 -24.18 -4.92 -2.56
CA LYS A 19 -22.94 -4.78 -3.35
C LYS A 19 -22.21 -6.11 -3.25
N LYS A 20 -21.85 -6.73 -4.38
CA LYS A 20 -21.03 -7.96 -4.44
C LYS A 20 -19.84 -7.81 -3.49
N VAL A 21 -19.94 -8.36 -2.28
CA VAL A 21 -18.96 -8.13 -1.22
C VAL A 21 -17.72 -8.88 -1.63
N ALA A 22 -16.61 -8.18 -1.82
CA ALA A 22 -15.36 -8.82 -2.18
C ALA A 22 -14.94 -9.76 -1.05
N ARG A 23 -14.77 -11.06 -1.38
CA ARG A 23 -14.32 -12.08 -0.42
C ARG A 23 -12.80 -12.26 -0.41
N PRO A 24 -12.19 -12.69 0.71
CA PRO A 24 -12.83 -12.89 2.02
C PRO A 24 -13.15 -11.57 2.72
N ALA A 25 -14.25 -11.53 3.46
CA ALA A 25 -14.58 -10.46 4.39
C ALA A 25 -13.57 -10.45 5.56
N TRP A 26 -13.43 -9.32 6.25
CA TRP A 26 -12.48 -9.21 7.36
C TRP A 26 -12.75 -10.25 8.45
N SER A 27 -14.03 -10.50 8.75
CA SER A 27 -14.48 -11.48 9.73
C SER A 27 -14.27 -12.95 9.32
N GLU A 28 -13.99 -13.22 8.03
CA GLU A 28 -13.70 -14.58 7.54
C GLU A 28 -12.21 -14.95 7.67
N LEU A 29 -11.37 -13.99 8.08
CA LEU A 29 -9.94 -14.21 8.31
C LEU A 29 -9.71 -14.90 9.67
N SER A 30 -8.65 -15.72 9.77
CA SER A 30 -8.25 -16.27 11.06
C SER A 30 -7.73 -15.18 12.01
N ALA A 31 -7.80 -15.40 13.32
CA ALA A 31 -7.32 -14.43 14.32
C ALA A 31 -5.86 -14.02 14.06
N ALA A 32 -4.99 -14.97 13.70
CA ALA A 32 -3.60 -14.70 13.35
C ALA A 32 -3.49 -13.83 12.08
N GLN A 33 -4.31 -14.09 11.06
CA GLN A 33 -4.34 -13.26 9.84
C GLN A 33 -4.84 -11.85 10.13
N GLN A 34 -5.89 -11.70 10.94
CA GLN A 34 -6.40 -10.38 11.35
C GLN A 34 -5.36 -9.57 12.10
N GLN A 35 -4.60 -10.20 13.01
CA GLN A 35 -3.51 -9.55 13.72
C GLN A 35 -2.40 -9.07 12.78
N ILE A 36 -1.95 -9.94 11.86
CA ILE A 36 -0.90 -9.60 10.90
C ILE A 36 -1.36 -8.48 9.96
N LEU A 37 -2.62 -8.51 9.52
CA LEU A 37 -3.20 -7.58 8.56
C LEU A 37 -3.86 -6.36 9.22
N ALA A 38 -3.77 -6.19 10.54
CA ALA A 38 -4.46 -5.16 11.30
C ALA A 38 -4.30 -3.73 10.72
N PRO A 39 -3.11 -3.31 10.22
CA PRO A 39 -2.95 -2.00 9.58
C PRO A 39 -3.86 -1.79 8.35
N LEU A 40 -4.30 -2.86 7.69
CA LEU A 40 -5.15 -2.80 6.50
C LEU A 40 -6.65 -2.89 6.81
N ALA A 41 -7.03 -3.15 8.06
CA ALA A 41 -8.44 -3.34 8.46
C ALA A 41 -9.37 -2.20 7.98
N PRO A 42 -9.03 -0.90 8.13
CA PRO A 42 -9.91 0.21 7.71
C PRO A 42 -10.18 0.24 6.20
N GLU A 43 -9.26 -0.32 5.41
CA GLU A 43 -9.31 -0.30 3.96
C GLU A 43 -9.73 -1.63 3.35
N TRP A 44 -9.85 -2.69 4.17
CA TRP A 44 -10.14 -4.04 3.72
C TRP A 44 -11.39 -4.09 2.85
N ASP A 45 -12.46 -3.41 3.28
CA ASP A 45 -13.73 -3.43 2.59
C ASP A 45 -13.74 -2.68 1.25
N LYS A 46 -12.78 -1.77 1.05
CA LYS A 46 -12.60 -1.04 -0.21
C LYS A 46 -11.73 -1.81 -1.21
N MET A 47 -11.12 -2.93 -0.80
CA MET A 47 -10.30 -3.77 -1.67
C MET A 47 -11.16 -4.75 -2.47
N ASP A 48 -10.79 -4.93 -3.73
CA ASP A 48 -11.33 -6.01 -4.58
C ASP A 48 -10.85 -7.40 -4.11
N THR A 49 -11.56 -8.44 -4.54
CA THR A 49 -11.28 -9.83 -4.18
C THR A 49 -9.86 -10.27 -4.49
N THR A 50 -9.29 -9.83 -5.61
CA THR A 50 -7.94 -10.21 -6.01
C THR A 50 -6.92 -9.65 -5.04
N ARG A 51 -7.07 -8.39 -4.64
CA ARG A 51 -6.18 -7.76 -3.65
C ARG A 51 -6.32 -8.39 -2.27
N ARG A 52 -7.55 -8.67 -1.79
CA ARG A 52 -7.76 -9.35 -0.50
C ARG A 52 -7.08 -10.71 -0.48
N LYS A 53 -7.28 -11.53 -1.51
CA LYS A 53 -6.62 -12.85 -1.64
C LYS A 53 -5.10 -12.75 -1.60
N LYS A 54 -4.51 -11.74 -2.24
CA LYS A 54 -3.05 -11.51 -2.17
C LYS A 54 -2.57 -11.24 -0.74
N TRP A 55 -3.26 -10.38 0.00
CA TRP A 55 -2.89 -10.08 1.38
C TRP A 55 -3.06 -11.28 2.30
N VAL A 56 -4.13 -12.07 2.13
CA VAL A 56 -4.30 -13.33 2.85
C VAL A 56 -3.16 -14.31 2.56
N ALA A 57 -2.76 -14.46 1.30
CA ALA A 57 -1.64 -15.32 0.92
C ALA A 57 -0.30 -14.85 1.52
N ILE A 58 -0.07 -13.54 1.60
CA ILE A 58 1.09 -12.95 2.28
C ILE A 58 1.05 -13.25 3.77
N ALA A 59 -0.09 -13.01 4.43
CA ALA A 59 -0.27 -13.28 5.86
C ALA A 59 -0.06 -14.76 6.20
N ALA A 60 -0.44 -15.69 5.31
CA ALA A 60 -0.18 -17.12 5.49
C ALA A 60 1.32 -17.48 5.45
N ARG A 61 2.14 -16.69 4.73
CA ARG A 61 3.61 -16.90 4.65
C ARG A 61 4.37 -16.17 5.75
N TYR A 62 3.77 -15.15 6.35
CA TYR A 62 4.40 -14.27 7.33
C TYR A 62 5.09 -15.00 8.50
N PRO A 63 4.49 -16.02 9.14
CA PRO A 63 5.15 -16.72 10.25
C PRO A 63 6.42 -17.48 9.83
N LYS A 64 6.58 -17.78 8.54
CA LYS A 64 7.73 -18.49 7.98
C LYS A 64 8.85 -17.54 7.49
N MET A 65 8.61 -16.23 7.51
CA MET A 65 9.59 -15.23 7.10
C MET A 65 10.62 -14.98 8.19
N LYS A 66 11.82 -14.51 7.82
CA LYS A 66 12.82 -14.07 8.80
C LYS A 66 12.33 -12.82 9.54
N PRO A 67 12.76 -12.57 10.79
CA PRO A 67 12.30 -11.40 11.56
C PRO A 67 12.47 -10.06 10.83
N GLN A 68 13.59 -9.88 10.12
CA GLN A 68 13.84 -8.67 9.33
C GLN A 68 12.86 -8.52 8.16
N GLU A 69 12.48 -9.62 7.51
CA GLU A 69 11.48 -9.61 6.43
C GLU A 69 10.08 -9.29 6.97
N GLN A 70 9.74 -9.85 8.13
CA GLN A 70 8.49 -9.56 8.82
C GLN A 70 8.37 -8.07 9.16
N GLN A 71 9.43 -7.48 9.73
CA GLN A 71 9.49 -6.05 10.03
C GLN A 71 9.33 -5.19 8.77
N ARG A 72 10.01 -5.54 7.67
CA ARG A 72 9.87 -4.85 6.39
C ARG A 72 8.44 -4.90 5.87
N LEU A 73 7.80 -6.07 5.92
CA LEU A 73 6.42 -6.21 5.48
C LEU A 73 5.49 -5.33 6.33
N GLN A 74 5.62 -5.39 7.65
CA GLN A 74 4.82 -4.61 8.59
C GLN A 74 5.00 -3.11 8.35
N LYS A 75 6.23 -2.64 8.15
CA LYS A 75 6.51 -1.24 7.80
C LYS A 75 5.78 -0.84 6.52
N ARG A 76 5.97 -1.59 5.43
CA ARG A 76 5.31 -1.30 4.14
C ARG A 76 3.78 -1.33 4.24
N MET A 77 3.24 -2.21 5.07
CA MET A 77 1.81 -2.31 5.28
C MET A 77 1.25 -1.06 5.96
N ARG A 78 1.94 -0.55 6.99
CA ARG A 78 1.60 0.72 7.64
C ARG A 78 1.75 1.91 6.70
N ASP A 79 2.87 1.98 5.98
CA ASP A 79 3.14 3.06 5.02
C ASP A 79 2.02 3.11 3.97
N TRP A 80 1.61 1.95 3.44
CA TRP A 80 0.49 1.86 2.50
C TRP A 80 -0.86 2.26 3.11
N ALA A 81 -1.12 1.84 4.36
CA ALA A 81 -2.36 2.16 5.06
C ALA A 81 -2.48 3.67 5.36
N ALA A 82 -1.36 4.37 5.52
CA ALA A 82 -1.31 5.80 5.73
C ALA A 82 -1.59 6.62 4.46
N LEU A 83 -1.50 6.03 3.26
CA LEU A 83 -1.72 6.75 2.02
C LEU A 83 -3.21 7.04 1.78
N THR A 84 -3.54 8.28 1.40
CA THR A 84 -4.90 8.65 0.97
C THR A 84 -5.30 7.92 -0.33
N PRO A 85 -6.60 7.80 -0.65
CA PRO A 85 -7.05 7.24 -1.93
C PRO A 85 -6.38 7.91 -3.16
N GLU A 86 -6.22 9.22 -3.12
CA GLU A 86 -5.60 10.03 -4.19
C GLU A 86 -4.10 9.73 -4.30
N GLN A 87 -3.40 9.68 -3.16
CA GLN A 87 -1.98 9.32 -3.12
C GLN A 87 -1.75 7.91 -3.66
N ARG A 88 -2.64 6.96 -3.34
CA ARG A 88 -2.56 5.60 -3.88
C ARG A 88 -2.85 5.55 -5.37
N LYS A 89 -3.77 6.36 -5.88
CA LYS A 89 -4.02 6.47 -7.34
C LYS A 89 -2.77 7.01 -8.04
N ALA A 90 -2.19 8.09 -7.54
CA ALA A 90 -0.96 8.67 -8.09
C ALA A 90 0.20 7.66 -8.05
N ALA A 91 0.39 6.92 -6.95
CA ALA A 91 1.41 5.88 -6.83
C ALA A 91 1.22 4.76 -7.88
N ARG A 92 -0.02 4.34 -8.14
CA ARG A 92 -0.33 3.34 -9.19
C ARG A 92 -0.01 3.88 -10.58
N GLU A 93 -0.38 5.12 -10.87
CA GLU A 93 -0.09 5.74 -12.18
C GLU A 93 1.41 5.87 -12.41
N LYS A 94 2.17 6.34 -11.40
CA LYS A 94 3.63 6.37 -11.44
C LYS A 94 4.20 4.97 -11.72
N TYR A 95 3.75 3.96 -10.99
CA TYR A 95 4.18 2.57 -11.20
C TYR A 95 3.87 2.07 -12.62
N GLN A 96 2.69 2.38 -13.15
CA GLN A 96 2.32 1.97 -14.51
C GLN A 96 3.21 2.64 -15.56
N LYS A 97 3.54 3.93 -15.41
CA LYS A 97 4.48 4.65 -16.28
C LYS A 97 5.87 4.00 -16.23
N LEU A 98 6.39 3.75 -15.03
CA LEU A 98 7.66 3.04 -14.85
C LEU A 98 7.65 1.64 -15.47
N LYS A 99 6.54 0.91 -15.35
CA LYS A 99 6.35 -0.42 -15.96
C LYS A 99 6.22 -0.37 -17.49
N GLN A 100 5.92 0.78 -18.08
CA GLN A 100 5.86 0.97 -19.53
C GLN A 100 7.20 1.39 -20.14
N LEU A 101 8.17 1.83 -19.32
CA LEU A 101 9.52 2.15 -19.80
C LEU A 101 10.13 0.95 -20.55
N GLY A 102 10.80 1.23 -21.66
CA GLY A 102 11.56 0.23 -22.41
C GLY A 102 12.72 -0.35 -21.58
N PRO A 103 13.26 -1.52 -21.98
CA PRO A 103 14.32 -2.19 -21.23
C PRO A 103 15.55 -1.31 -21.02
N ASP A 104 15.95 -0.51 -22.01
CA ASP A 104 17.14 0.35 -21.91
C ASP A 104 16.92 1.51 -20.95
N GLN A 105 15.77 2.17 -21.02
CA GLN A 105 15.45 3.25 -20.09
C GLN A 105 15.30 2.77 -18.64
N ARG A 106 14.85 1.52 -18.42
CA ARG A 106 14.87 0.92 -17.07
C ARG A 106 16.29 0.65 -16.57
N LYS A 107 17.23 0.31 -17.45
CA LYS A 107 18.64 0.14 -17.07
C LYS A 107 19.22 1.48 -16.63
N GLU A 108 18.98 2.54 -17.38
CA GLU A 108 19.41 3.90 -17.02
C GLU A 108 18.89 4.32 -15.65
N VAL A 109 17.57 4.20 -15.42
CA VAL A 109 16.97 4.52 -14.12
C VAL A 109 17.58 3.70 -12.99
N ARG A 110 17.90 2.42 -13.23
CA ARG A 110 18.58 1.56 -12.24
C ARG A 110 20.01 2.03 -11.97
N THR A 111 20.76 2.35 -13.01
CA THR A 111 22.15 2.81 -12.88
C THR A 111 22.22 4.12 -12.09
N GLU A 112 21.35 5.08 -12.38
CA GLU A 112 21.30 6.34 -11.61
C GLU A 112 20.90 6.09 -10.16
N TRP A 113 19.96 5.18 -9.92
CA TRP A 113 19.59 4.79 -8.56
C TRP A 113 20.76 4.16 -7.78
N GLU A 114 21.53 3.27 -8.41
CA GLU A 114 22.71 2.65 -7.80
C GLU A 114 23.81 3.67 -7.50
N ARG A 115 24.02 4.65 -8.38
CA ARG A 115 24.96 5.75 -8.14
C ARG A 115 24.54 6.60 -6.94
N TYR A 116 23.26 6.96 -6.87
CA TYR A 116 22.71 7.70 -5.75
C TYR A 116 22.86 6.95 -4.42
N GLN A 117 22.56 5.64 -4.40
CA GLN A 117 22.75 4.85 -3.18
C GLN A 117 24.22 4.77 -2.76
N ARG A 118 25.15 4.67 -3.72
CA ARG A 118 26.58 4.70 -3.44
C ARG A 118 27.03 6.05 -2.88
N SER A 119 26.51 7.17 -3.38
CA SER A 119 26.87 8.49 -2.88
C SER A 119 26.36 8.70 -1.44
N LEU A 120 25.13 8.24 -1.14
CA LEU A 120 24.61 8.25 0.23
C LEU A 120 25.45 7.39 1.17
N ALA A 121 25.80 6.16 0.78
CA ALA A 121 26.64 5.28 1.58
C ALA A 121 28.03 5.90 1.84
N GLN A 122 28.64 6.52 0.82
CA GLN A 122 29.92 7.20 0.96
C GLN A 122 29.82 8.43 1.89
N GLN A 123 28.72 9.19 1.79
CA GLN A 123 28.47 10.32 2.68
C GLN A 123 28.33 9.86 4.14
N GLN A 124 27.58 8.79 4.41
CA GLN A 124 27.42 8.26 5.76
C GLN A 124 28.73 7.70 6.34
N GLN A 125 29.55 7.04 5.51
CA GLN A 125 30.89 6.59 5.92
C GLN A 125 31.79 7.76 6.33
N ARG A 126 31.76 8.87 5.57
CA ARG A 126 32.52 10.09 5.91
C ARG A 126 32.05 10.72 7.23
N GLN A 127 30.78 10.54 7.58
CA GLN A 127 30.19 11.05 8.82
C GLN A 127 30.36 10.09 10.01
N GLY A 128 31.00 8.93 9.83
CA GLY A 128 31.21 7.94 10.89
C GLY A 128 29.93 7.26 11.37
N ALA A 129 28.82 7.36 10.62
CA ALA A 129 27.56 6.74 10.96
C ALA A 129 27.54 5.26 10.50
N PRO A 130 26.92 4.34 11.27
CA PRO A 130 26.66 2.97 10.82
C PRO A 130 25.83 2.98 9.53
N LEU A 131 26.17 2.13 8.57
CA LEU A 131 25.44 2.00 7.30
C LEU A 131 23.97 1.66 7.56
N ASP A 132 23.04 2.58 7.23
CA ASP A 132 21.61 2.30 7.32
C ASP A 132 21.21 1.24 6.27
N PRO A 133 20.71 0.05 6.69
CA PRO A 133 20.28 -1.00 5.77
C PRO A 133 19.17 -0.54 4.80
N SER A 134 18.41 0.52 5.13
CA SER A 134 17.38 1.11 4.27
C SER A 134 17.94 1.73 2.99
N LEU A 135 19.25 1.99 2.89
CA LEU A 135 19.92 2.46 1.67
C LEU A 135 20.12 1.34 0.64
N THR A 136 20.22 0.09 1.10
CA THR A 136 20.39 -1.06 0.19
C THR A 136 19.06 -1.60 -0.34
N ASP A 137 17.94 -1.17 0.23
CA ASP A 137 16.61 -1.61 -0.17
C ASP A 137 16.11 -0.78 -1.37
N PRO A 138 15.69 -1.41 -2.49
CA PRO A 138 15.05 -0.68 -3.58
C PRO A 138 13.76 -0.02 -3.07
N PRO A 139 13.48 1.24 -3.47
CA PRO A 139 12.34 1.98 -2.97
C PRO A 139 11.08 1.26 -3.47
N GLY A 140 10.32 0.70 -2.52
CA GLY A 140 9.03 0.12 -2.82
C GLY A 140 8.05 1.23 -3.24
N PRO A 141 6.99 0.91 -4.01
CA PRO A 141 6.03 1.89 -4.53
C PRO A 141 5.16 2.56 -3.45
N ALA A 142 5.43 2.33 -2.16
CA ALA A 142 4.61 2.75 -1.02
C ALA A 142 5.41 3.43 0.10
N SER A 143 6.73 3.60 -0.03
CA SER A 143 7.35 4.63 0.80
C SER A 143 6.79 5.95 0.27
N PRO A 144 6.11 6.79 1.09
CA PRO A 144 6.29 8.20 0.86
C PRO A 144 7.79 8.35 0.96
N ALA A 145 8.44 8.49 -0.19
CA ALA A 145 9.67 9.21 -0.17
C ALA A 145 9.30 10.47 0.63
N GLU A 146 9.92 10.66 1.77
CA GLU A 146 10.75 11.85 1.91
C GLU A 146 11.60 11.92 0.63
N ALA A 147 10.95 12.30 -0.47
CA ALA A 147 11.51 13.22 -1.38
C ALA A 147 11.75 14.40 -0.45
N PRO A 148 12.99 14.88 -0.29
CA PRO A 148 13.12 16.28 0.08
C PRO A 148 12.14 17.03 -0.84
N ALA A 149 11.17 17.70 -0.21
CA ALA A 149 10.43 18.73 -0.89
C ALA A 149 11.49 19.67 -1.47
N GLU A 150 11.48 19.85 -2.80
CA GLU A 150 12.48 20.59 -3.58
C GLU A 150 13.86 19.91 -3.56
N GLU A 151 14.39 19.43 -4.68
CA GLU A 151 14.96 20.29 -5.70
C GLU A 151 14.94 19.53 -7.04
N VAL A 152 14.16 20.06 -7.98
CA VAL A 152 14.39 19.79 -9.39
C VAL A 152 15.74 20.44 -9.71
N PRO A 153 16.82 19.70 -10.06
CA PRO A 153 17.98 20.37 -10.63
C PRO A 153 17.50 21.03 -11.94
N PRO A 154 17.82 22.33 -12.17
CA PRO A 154 17.36 23.03 -13.36
C PRO A 154 17.83 22.30 -14.62
N PRO A 155 17.10 22.40 -15.75
CA PRO A 155 17.59 21.89 -17.02
C PRO A 155 18.89 22.62 -17.35
N SER A 156 20.01 21.89 -17.39
CA SER A 156 21.24 22.41 -17.99
C SER A 156 20.99 22.52 -19.50
N GLN A 157 21.01 23.77 -19.96
CA GLN A 157 21.18 24.16 -21.36
C GLN A 157 22.55 23.71 -21.89
#